data_AF-A0AAP0DED6-F1
#
_entry.id   AF-A0AAP0DED6-F1
#
_cell.length_a   1.000
_cell.length_b   1.000
_cell.length_c   1.000
_cell.angle_alpha   90.00
_cell.angle_beta   90.00
_cell.angle_gamma   90.00
#
_symmetry.space_group_name_H-M   'P 1'
#
loop_
_entity.id
_entity.type
_entity.pdbx_description
1 polymer ?
#
loop_
_entity_poly.entity_id
_entity_poly.type
_entity_poly.pdbx_seq_one_letter_code
_entity_poly.pdbx_strand_id
1 'polypeptide(L)'
;MTKFLGGLNCTLRKLLFGAISTRPIPQHIAFIMDGNRRFAKKWKLTEDGGHKAGFLALMLVLKYCCEIGVKYVTVYAFSLDNFNRRPDEVQYVMELMQEKKLV
;
A
#
# COMPACT_ATOMS: atom_id res chain seq x y z
N MET A 1 1.51 -16.45 -21.67
CA MET A 1 2.83 -15.93 -21.24
C MET A 1 2.81 -15.32 -19.82
N THR A 2 1.83 -14.48 -19.48
CA THR A 2 1.67 -13.83 -18.15
C THR A 2 1.46 -14.79 -16.97
N LYS A 3 0.73 -15.90 -17.14
CA LYS A 3 0.54 -16.91 -16.07
C LYS A 3 1.84 -17.61 -15.65
N PHE A 4 2.77 -17.84 -16.58
CA PHE A 4 4.03 -18.54 -16.33
C PHE A 4 5.02 -17.65 -15.57
N LEU A 5 5.17 -16.39 -16.00
CA LEU A 5 5.93 -15.36 -15.27
C LEU A 5 5.35 -15.08 -13.88
N GLY A 6 4.02 -15.08 -13.74
CA GLY A 6 3.35 -14.95 -12.45
C GLY A 6 3.62 -16.11 -11.50
N GLY A 7 3.67 -17.35 -12.03
CA GLY A 7 4.02 -18.54 -11.26
C GLY A 7 5.46 -18.50 -10.72
N LEU A 8 6.42 -18.12 -11.55
CA LEU A 8 7.84 -18.04 -11.16
C LEU A 8 8.06 -16.98 -10.06
N ASN A 9 7.43 -15.81 -10.21
CA ASN A 9 7.48 -14.74 -9.21
C ASN A 9 6.84 -15.15 -7.87
N CYS A 10 5.84 -16.03 -7.90
CA CYS A 10 5.22 -16.57 -6.68
C CYS A 10 6.17 -17.51 -5.94
N THR A 11 6.81 -18.43 -6.65
CA THR A 11 7.74 -19.40 -6.06
C THR A 11 8.97 -18.72 -5.48
N LEU A 12 9.56 -17.76 -6.20
CA LEU A 12 10.70 -17.00 -5.72
C LEU A 12 10.36 -16.19 -4.45
N ARG A 13 9.19 -15.56 -4.42
CA ARG A 13 8.71 -14.81 -3.24
C ARG A 13 8.59 -15.71 -2.01
N LYS A 14 7.99 -16.88 -2.15
CA LYS A 14 7.86 -17.85 -1.04
C LYS A 14 9.22 -18.26 -0.49
N LEU A 15 10.20 -18.48 -1.37
CA LEU A 15 11.55 -18.84 -0.96
C LEU A 15 12.23 -17.69 -0.19
N LEU A 16 12.11 -16.45 -0.68
CA LEU A 16 12.63 -15.26 0.01
C LEU A 16 11.99 -15.06 1.38
N PHE A 17 10.67 -15.20 1.48
CA PHE A 17 9.97 -15.10 2.77
C PHE A 17 10.41 -16.21 3.71
N GLY A 18 10.54 -17.45 3.23
CA GLY A 18 11.10 -18.55 4.02
C GLY A 18 12.50 -18.26 4.57
N ALA A 19 13.38 -17.65 3.76
CA ALA A 19 14.71 -17.27 4.20
C ALA A 19 14.68 -16.14 5.25
N ILE A 20 13.82 -15.13 5.10
CA ILE A 20 13.69 -14.01 6.04
C ILE A 20 13.07 -14.47 7.37
N SER A 21 12.10 -15.38 7.32
CA SER A 21 11.44 -15.95 8.51
C SER A 21 12.33 -16.84 9.36
N THR A 22 13.61 -17.04 8.99
CA THR A 22 14.61 -17.68 9.85
C THR A 22 15.00 -16.83 11.06
N ARG A 23 14.67 -15.53 11.05
CA ARG A 23 14.89 -14.58 12.13
C ARG A 23 13.57 -14.13 12.75
N PRO A 24 13.60 -13.53 13.96
CA PRO A 24 12.40 -12.98 14.59
C PRO A 24 11.71 -11.96 13.68
N ILE A 25 10.43 -12.21 13.40
CA ILE A 25 9.60 -11.32 12.58
C ILE A 25 9.07 -10.18 13.46
N PRO A 26 9.15 -8.92 13.02
CA PRO A 26 8.55 -7.80 13.72
C PRO A 26 7.06 -8.02 13.98
N GLN A 27 6.62 -7.80 15.22
CA GLN A 27 5.21 -7.97 15.57
C GLN A 27 4.35 -6.80 15.08
N HIS A 28 4.94 -5.61 14.93
CA HIS A 28 4.25 -4.38 14.54
C HIS A 28 5.11 -3.55 13.58
N ILE A 29 4.51 -3.10 12.47
CA ILE A 29 5.16 -2.20 11.51
C ILE A 29 4.25 -0.99 11.27
N ALA A 30 4.83 0.22 11.22
CA ALA A 30 4.13 1.44 10.87
C ALA A 30 4.59 1.96 9.51
N PHE A 31 3.64 2.39 8.66
CA PHE A 31 3.90 2.96 7.35
C PHE A 31 3.38 4.39 7.24
N ILE A 32 4.21 5.28 6.72
CA ILE A 32 3.80 6.61 6.26
C ILE A 32 3.75 6.57 4.74
N MET A 33 2.56 6.63 4.17
CA MET A 33 2.34 6.53 2.73
C MET A 33 2.46 7.90 2.07
N ASP A 34 3.69 8.36 1.90
CA ASP A 34 3.97 9.63 1.24
C ASP A 34 4.31 9.43 -0.24
N GLY A 35 4.06 10.45 -1.05
CA GLY A 35 4.54 10.53 -2.43
C GLY A 35 3.48 10.35 -3.50
N ASN A 36 2.20 10.11 -3.16
CA ASN A 36 1.13 9.87 -4.15
C ASN A 36 1.03 10.97 -5.21
N ARG A 37 1.10 12.25 -4.80
CA ARG A 37 1.08 13.40 -5.73
C ARG A 37 2.33 13.49 -6.61
N ARG A 38 3.51 13.18 -6.04
CA ARG A 38 4.79 13.14 -6.80
C ARG A 38 4.79 11.99 -7.81
N PHE A 39 4.24 10.85 -7.42
CA PHE A 39 4.03 9.70 -8.29
C PHE A 39 3.09 10.06 -9.46
N ALA A 40 1.94 10.69 -9.17
CA ALA A 40 1.03 11.17 -10.20
C ALA A 40 1.72 12.09 -11.20
N LYS A 41 2.46 13.10 -10.72
CA LYS A 41 3.21 14.03 -11.57
C LYS A 41 4.26 13.33 -12.44
N LYS A 42 5.00 12.36 -11.87
CA LYS A 42 6.03 11.61 -12.61
C LYS A 42 5.44 10.78 -13.74
N TRP A 43 4.28 10.17 -13.52
CA TRP A 43 3.61 9.29 -14.48
C TRP A 43 2.52 9.97 -15.30
N LYS A 44 2.42 11.32 -15.22
CA LYS A 44 1.39 12.13 -15.91
C LYS A 44 -0.04 11.65 -15.64
N LEU A 45 -0.29 11.23 -14.39
CA LEU A 45 -1.62 10.84 -13.91
C LEU A 45 -2.31 12.03 -13.24
N THR A 46 -3.63 11.94 -13.07
CA THR A 46 -4.38 12.82 -12.16
C THR A 46 -3.97 12.59 -10.71
N GLU A 47 -4.24 13.56 -9.83
CA GLU A 47 -3.97 13.43 -8.39
C GLU A 47 -4.70 12.21 -7.80
N ASP A 48 -5.96 12.01 -8.19
CA ASP A 48 -6.77 10.83 -7.89
C ASP A 48 -6.10 9.52 -8.33
N GLY A 49 -5.53 9.50 -9.54
CA GLY A 49 -4.77 8.35 -10.04
C GLY A 49 -3.55 8.03 -9.18
N GLY A 50 -2.90 9.05 -8.62
CA GLY A 50 -1.82 8.90 -7.64
C GLY A 50 -2.30 8.30 -6.32
N HIS A 51 -3.42 8.79 -5.77
CA HIS A 51 -4.01 8.26 -4.54
C HIS A 51 -4.48 6.81 -4.71
N LYS A 52 -5.09 6.48 -5.84
CA LYS A 52 -5.47 5.10 -6.19
C LYS A 52 -4.25 4.18 -6.30
N ALA A 53 -3.17 4.63 -6.92
CA ALA A 53 -1.92 3.86 -6.99
C ALA A 53 -1.30 3.64 -5.59
N GLY A 54 -1.31 4.66 -4.74
CA GLY A 54 -0.89 4.56 -3.34
C GLY A 54 -1.71 3.54 -2.55
N PHE A 55 -3.04 3.54 -2.73
CA PHE A 55 -3.93 2.56 -2.11
C PHE A 55 -3.62 1.12 -2.56
N LEU A 56 -3.40 0.89 -3.86
CA LEU A 56 -3.03 -0.43 -4.38
C LEU A 56 -1.69 -0.91 -3.83
N ALA A 57 -0.71 0.01 -3.69
CA ALA A 57 0.57 -0.30 -3.07
C ALA A 57 0.40 -0.70 -1.60
N LEU A 58 -0.47 0.00 -0.84
CA LEU A 58 -0.79 -0.36 0.54
C LEU A 58 -1.37 -1.78 0.63
N MET A 59 -2.36 -2.09 -0.20
CA MET A 59 -2.99 -3.42 -0.21
C MET A 59 -1.97 -4.52 -0.47
N LEU A 60 -1.02 -4.27 -1.37
CA LEU A 60 0.05 -5.22 -1.67
C LEU A 60 1.00 -5.40 -0.48
N VAL A 61 1.40 -4.31 0.18
CA VAL A 61 2.26 -4.35 1.37
C VAL A 61 1.57 -5.06 2.53
N LEU A 62 0.30 -4.76 2.81
CA LEU A 62 -0.47 -5.44 3.86
C LEU A 62 -0.58 -6.94 3.59
N LYS A 63 -0.80 -7.33 2.33
CA LYS A 63 -0.78 -8.74 1.93
C LYS A 63 0.56 -9.40 2.24
N TYR A 64 1.68 -8.73 1.95
CA TYR A 64 3.00 -9.26 2.27
C TYR A 64 3.27 -9.32 3.78
N CYS A 65 2.88 -8.31 4.54
CA CYS A 65 2.96 -8.33 6.00
C CYS A 65 2.19 -9.53 6.57
N CYS A 66 1.00 -9.82 6.03
CA CYS A 66 0.21 -10.98 6.40
C CYS A 66 0.89 -12.31 6.00
N GLU A 67 1.41 -12.42 4.76
CA GLU A 67 2.14 -13.62 4.28
C GLU A 67 3.39 -13.91 5.12
N ILE A 68 4.08 -12.88 5.61
CA ILE A 68 5.29 -13.01 6.45
C ILE A 68 4.95 -13.31 7.92
N GLY A 69 3.77 -12.92 8.40
CA GLY A 69 3.33 -13.15 9.78
C GLY A 69 3.48 -11.95 10.73
N VAL A 70 3.47 -10.72 10.20
CA VAL A 70 3.40 -9.49 10.99
C VAL A 70 1.99 -9.35 11.58
N LYS A 71 1.88 -9.21 12.90
CA LYS A 71 0.57 -9.22 13.60
C LYS A 71 -0.18 -7.91 13.52
N TYR A 72 0.55 -6.79 13.60
CA TYR A 72 -0.03 -5.46 13.63
C TYR A 72 0.58 -4.59 12.54
N VAL A 73 -0.26 -3.83 11.84
CA VAL A 73 0.20 -2.80 10.91
C VAL A 73 -0.53 -1.51 11.19
N THR A 74 0.22 -0.42 11.35
CA THR A 74 -0.32 0.93 11.45
C THR A 74 0.00 1.68 10.17
N VAL A 75 -0.98 2.41 9.66
CA VAL A 75 -0.82 3.17 8.42
C VAL A 75 -1.23 4.61 8.68
N TYR A 76 -0.37 5.54 8.34
CA TYR A 76 -0.69 6.96 8.33
C TYR A 76 -1.42 7.30 7.03
N ALA A 77 -2.74 7.14 7.05
CA ALA A 77 -3.59 7.29 5.87
C ALA A 77 -4.03 8.74 5.61
N PHE A 78 -4.26 9.53 6.67
CA PHE A 78 -4.69 10.93 6.57
C PHE A 78 -4.32 11.72 7.82
N SER A 79 -3.85 12.96 7.66
CA SER A 79 -3.53 13.87 8.77
C SER A 79 -4.54 15.00 8.92
N LEU A 80 -4.57 15.65 10.10
CA LEU A 80 -5.36 16.88 10.29
C LEU A 80 -4.93 17.99 9.32
N ASP A 81 -3.64 18.12 9.06
CA ASP A 81 -3.12 19.10 8.09
C ASP A 81 -3.57 18.81 6.65
N ASN A 82 -4.00 17.58 6.34
CA ASN A 82 -4.51 17.23 5.02
C ASN A 82 -5.90 17.81 4.75
N PHE A 83 -6.63 18.28 5.76
CA PHE A 83 -7.86 19.04 5.56
C PHE A 83 -7.61 20.41 4.92
N ASN A 84 -6.38 20.94 4.96
CA ASN A 84 -6.02 22.18 4.28
C ASN A 84 -5.80 22.01 2.76
N ARG A 85 -5.97 20.80 2.22
CA ARG A 85 -5.91 20.54 0.77
C ARG A 85 -7.19 20.99 0.08
N ARG A 86 -7.21 20.90 -1.26
CA ARG A 86 -8.40 21.29 -2.03
C ARG A 86 -9.60 20.39 -1.63
N PRO A 87 -10.82 20.94 -1.46
CA PRO A 87 -11.96 20.18 -0.96
C PRO A 87 -12.32 18.94 -1.79
N ASP A 88 -12.15 19.02 -3.11
CA ASP A 88 -12.32 17.92 -4.07
C ASP A 88 -11.31 16.78 -3.83
N GLU A 89 -10.05 17.11 -3.59
CA GLU A 89 -9.01 16.11 -3.23
C GLU A 89 -9.35 15.41 -1.91
N VAL A 90 -9.78 16.17 -0.89
CA VAL A 90 -10.15 15.61 0.42
C VAL A 90 -11.34 14.67 0.27
N GLN A 91 -12.39 15.09 -0.46
CA GLN A 91 -13.57 14.30 -0.71
C GLN A 91 -13.22 12.98 -1.40
N TYR A 92 -12.40 13.03 -2.46
CA TYR A 92 -11.96 11.83 -3.17
C TYR A 92 -11.19 10.84 -2.26
N VAL A 93 -10.27 11.35 -1.43
CA VAL A 93 -9.52 10.49 -0.50
C VAL A 93 -10.44 9.83 0.53
N MET A 94 -11.44 10.55 1.05
CA MET A 94 -12.42 9.99 1.98
C MET A 94 -13.31 8.94 1.31
N GLU A 95 -13.77 9.20 0.08
CA GLU A 95 -14.53 8.23 -0.72
C GLU A 95 -13.70 6.96 -1.00
N LEU A 96 -12.42 7.12 -1.34
CA LEU A 96 -11.51 5.98 -1.58
C LEU A 96 -11.35 5.11 -0.32
N MET A 97 -11.31 5.73 0.87
CA MET A 97 -11.28 5.00 2.14
C MET A 97 -12.59 4.26 2.43
N GLN A 98 -13.73 4.87 2.12
CA GLN A 98 -15.06 4.26 2.31
C GLN A 98 -15.35 3.13 1.32
N GLU A 99 -15.09 3.34 0.03
CA GLU A 99 -15.38 2.39 -1.05
C GLU A 99 -14.58 1.10 -0.87
N LYS A 100 -13.35 1.21 -0.34
CA LYS A 100 -12.44 0.07 -0.22
C LYS A 100 -12.44 -0.61 1.15
N LYS A 101 -13.42 -0.29 2.02
CA LYS A 101 -13.63 -0.85 3.37
C LYS A 101 -12.35 -1.43 3.98
N LEU A 102 -11.51 -0.53 4.48
CA LEU A 102 -10.44 -0.87 5.43
C LEU A 102 -10.98 -1.12 6.86
N VAL A 103 -12.28 -1.40 6.99
CA VAL A 103 -13.01 -1.65 8.24
C VAL A 103 -13.91 -2.86 8.06
#